data_AF-A0A7S4HTW7-F1
#
_entry.id   AF-A0A7S4HTW7-F1
#
_cell.length_a   1.000
_cell.length_b   1.000
_cell.length_c   1.000
_cell.angle_alpha   90.00
_cell.angle_beta   90.00
_cell.angle_gamma   90.00
#
_symmetry.space_group_name_H-M   'P 1'
#
loop_
_entity.id
_entity.type
_entity.pdbx_description
1 polymer ?
#
loop_
_entity_poly.entity_id
_entity_poly.type
_entity_poly.pdbx_seq_one_letter_code
_entity_poly.pdbx_strand_id
1 'polypeptide(L)'
;IERMVEEAEKYKNEDEKTRQKIEAKNNLENYAYNIRNTIRDEKLKDKIDENEKKLLEEKIREILEFVENNEDLEKEDYEEKEKELKNMSNPIISKIYQQGTGVDPSMFSQ
;
A
#
# COMPACT_ATOMS: atom_id res chain seq x y z
N ILE A 1 1.06 -43.38 4.01
CA ILE A 1 1.07 -42.61 2.74
C ILE A 1 0.08 -41.44 2.86
N GLU A 2 -1.17 -41.68 3.27
CA GLU A 2 -2.17 -40.62 3.51
C GLU A 2 -1.67 -39.50 4.45
N ARG A 3 -1.10 -39.84 5.62
CA ARG A 3 -0.52 -38.82 6.52
C ARG A 3 0.59 -37.96 5.90
N MET A 4 1.43 -38.53 5.03
CA MET A 4 2.50 -37.77 4.37
C MET A 4 1.96 -36.82 3.30
N VAL A 5 0.83 -37.17 2.66
CA VAL A 5 0.14 -36.30 1.69
C VAL A 5 -0.56 -35.16 2.42
N GLU A 6 -1.27 -35.45 3.51
CA GLU A 6 -1.91 -34.42 4.35
C GLU A 6 -0.90 -33.45 4.96
N GLU A 7 0.24 -33.94 5.45
CA GLU A 7 1.32 -33.07 5.97
C GLU A 7 1.90 -32.19 4.86
N ALA A 8 2.19 -32.75 3.68
CA ALA A 8 2.70 -31.99 2.54
C ALA A 8 1.72 -30.90 2.05
N GLU A 9 0.41 -31.20 2.02
CA GLU A 9 -0.62 -30.21 1.68
C GLU A 9 -0.74 -29.12 2.74
N LYS A 10 -0.64 -29.46 4.03
CA LYS A 10 -0.66 -28.49 5.12
C LYS A 10 0.53 -27.54 5.03
N TYR A 11 1.76 -28.06 4.88
CA TYR A 11 2.95 -27.22 4.74
C TYR A 11 2.85 -26.29 3.52
N LYS A 12 2.40 -26.80 2.38
CA LYS A 12 2.19 -25.98 1.18
C LYS A 12 1.20 -24.82 1.42
N ASN A 13 0.10 -25.08 2.13
CA ASN A 13 -0.88 -24.03 2.44
C ASN A 13 -0.34 -23.00 3.43
N GLU A 14 0.46 -23.40 4.43
CA GLU A 14 1.08 -22.48 5.39
C GLU A 14 2.18 -21.61 4.72
N ASP A 15 2.98 -22.20 3.84
CA ASP A 15 3.96 -21.47 3.01
C ASP A 15 3.27 -20.46 2.08
N GLU A 16 2.17 -20.85 1.45
CA GLU A 16 1.41 -19.97 0.54
C GLU A 16 0.77 -18.79 1.30
N LYS A 17 0.16 -19.03 2.46
CA LYS A 17 -0.37 -17.96 3.32
C LYS A 17 0.72 -16.98 3.74
N THR A 18 1.86 -17.50 4.20
CA THR A 18 2.99 -16.66 4.63
C THR A 18 3.52 -15.82 3.48
N ARG A 19 3.65 -16.41 2.28
CA ARG A 19 4.05 -15.70 1.08
C ARG A 19 3.07 -14.58 0.71
N GLN A 20 1.77 -14.88 0.70
CA GLN A 20 0.73 -13.89 0.37
C GLN A 20 0.70 -12.74 1.38
N LYS A 21 0.88 -13.03 2.67
CA LYS A 21 1.04 -12.02 3.73
C LYS A 21 2.20 -11.06 3.42
N ILE A 22 3.38 -11.62 3.13
CA ILE A 22 4.58 -10.83 2.82
C ILE A 22 4.36 -9.98 1.57
N GLU A 23 3.72 -10.53 0.54
CA GLU A 23 3.41 -9.81 -0.69
C GLU A 23 2.45 -8.63 -0.44
N ALA A 24 1.37 -8.85 0.31
CA ALA A 24 0.42 -7.80 0.67
C ALA A 24 1.07 -6.68 1.51
N LYS A 25 1.91 -7.04 2.49
CA LYS A 25 2.71 -6.09 3.27
C LYS A 25 3.61 -5.24 2.37
N ASN A 26 4.41 -5.90 1.51
CA ASN A 26 5.31 -5.20 0.59
C ASN A 26 4.56 -4.26 -0.38
N ASN A 27 3.41 -4.69 -0.89
CA ASN A 27 2.58 -3.87 -1.78
C ASN A 27 2.07 -2.61 -1.06
N LEU A 28 1.58 -2.74 0.18
CA LEU A 28 1.15 -1.62 1.00
C LEU A 28 2.29 -0.63 1.27
N GLU A 29 3.46 -1.11 1.69
CA GLU A 29 4.63 -0.27 1.94
C GLU A 29 5.06 0.47 0.67
N ASN A 30 5.20 -0.25 -0.45
CA ASN A 30 5.58 0.33 -1.72
C ASN A 30 4.58 1.41 -2.16
N TYR A 31 3.28 1.14 -2.04
CA TYR A 31 2.24 2.11 -2.37
C TYR A 31 2.34 3.36 -1.47
N ALA A 32 2.49 3.18 -0.15
CA ALA A 32 2.65 4.27 0.80
C ALA A 32 3.89 5.15 0.50
N TYR A 33 5.03 4.53 0.19
CA TYR A 33 6.24 5.26 -0.22
C TYR A 33 6.06 5.99 -1.55
N ASN A 34 5.41 5.38 -2.53
CA ASN A 34 5.14 6.02 -3.82
C ASN A 34 4.29 7.27 -3.64
N ILE A 35 3.17 7.19 -2.91
CA ILE A 35 2.32 8.37 -2.63
C ILE A 35 3.12 9.45 -1.90
N ARG A 36 3.90 9.06 -0.88
CA ARG A 36 4.74 10.00 -0.12
C ARG A 36 5.68 10.78 -1.01
N ASN A 37 6.34 10.08 -1.95
CA ASN A 37 7.25 10.71 -2.89
C ASN A 37 6.51 11.64 -3.85
N THR A 38 5.36 11.22 -4.36
CA THR A 38 4.52 12.06 -5.24
C THR A 38 4.06 13.35 -4.55
N ILE A 39 3.49 13.29 -3.35
CA ILE A 39 3.00 14.49 -2.66
C ILE A 39 4.12 15.41 -2.15
N ARG A 40 5.36 14.89 -2.13
CA ARG A 40 6.57 15.64 -1.80
C ARG A 40 7.31 16.19 -3.02
N ASP A 41 6.92 15.79 -4.23
CA ASP A 41 7.50 16.32 -5.45
C ASP A 41 7.24 17.83 -5.52
N GLU A 42 8.30 18.62 -5.66
CA GLU A 42 8.22 20.08 -5.75
C GLU A 42 7.35 20.53 -6.92
N LYS A 43 7.30 19.76 -8.02
CA LYS A 43 6.47 20.05 -9.19
C LYS A 43 4.97 19.93 -8.89
N LEU A 44 4.62 19.19 -7.83
CA LEU A 44 3.24 18.88 -7.45
C LEU A 44 2.79 19.69 -6.22
N LYS A 45 3.71 20.41 -5.56
CA LYS A 45 3.44 21.17 -4.34
C LYS A 45 2.32 22.20 -4.52
N ASP A 46 2.28 22.89 -5.66
CA ASP A 46 1.25 23.90 -5.95
C ASP A 46 -0.05 23.29 -6.51
N LYS A 47 -0.08 21.96 -6.70
CA LYS A 47 -1.19 21.21 -7.31
C LYS A 47 -2.05 20.46 -6.29
N ILE A 48 -1.56 20.36 -5.05
CA ILE A 48 -2.20 19.65 -3.94
C ILE A 48 -2.49 20.68 -2.85
N ASP A 49 -3.68 20.63 -2.25
CA ASP A 49 -3.99 21.48 -1.10
C ASP A 49 -3.09 21.12 0.09
N GLU A 50 -2.66 22.13 0.86
CA GLU A 50 -1.77 21.89 2.01
C GLU A 50 -2.42 20.99 3.07
N ASN A 51 -3.73 21.08 3.26
CA ASN A 51 -4.46 20.21 4.20
C ASN A 51 -4.57 18.79 3.66
N GLU A 52 -4.89 18.61 2.37
CA GLU A 52 -4.92 17.31 1.71
C GLU A 52 -3.54 16.62 1.80
N LYS A 53 -2.47 17.38 1.57
CA LYS A 53 -1.08 16.89 1.70
C LYS A 53 -0.76 16.45 3.12
N LYS A 54 -1.05 17.28 4.12
CA LYS A 54 -0.81 16.95 5.54
C LYS A 54 -1.56 15.70 5.95
N LEU A 55 -2.84 15.59 5.58
CA LEU A 55 -3.68 14.44 5.89
C LEU A 55 -3.11 13.14 5.27
N LEU A 56 -2.63 13.20 4.02
CA LEU A 56 -1.96 12.06 3.40
C LEU A 56 -0.63 11.73 4.05
N GLU A 57 0.20 12.72 4.37
CA GLU A 57 1.48 12.49 5.06
C GLU A 57 1.29 11.83 6.43
N GLU A 58 0.28 12.25 7.19
CA GLU A 58 -0.09 11.64 8.47
C GLU A 58 -0.57 10.19 8.26
N LYS A 59 -1.51 9.97 7.32
CA LYS A 59 -2.03 8.62 7.06
C LYS A 59 -0.94 7.65 6.59
N ILE A 60 -0.03 8.11 5.74
CA ILE A 60 1.11 7.32 5.27
C ILE A 60 2.02 6.97 6.44
N ARG A 61 2.31 7.93 7.33
CA ARG A 61 3.14 7.66 8.52
C ARG A 61 2.48 6.61 9.40
N GLU A 62 1.18 6.75 9.69
CA GLU A 62 0.42 5.77 10.46
C GLU A 62 0.48 4.37 9.84
N ILE A 63 0.35 4.26 8.51
CA ILE A 63 0.42 2.97 7.81
C ILE A 63 1.82 2.36 7.89
N LEU A 64 2.88 3.14 7.68
CA LEU A 64 4.24 2.63 7.77
C LEU A 64 4.56 2.17 9.20
N GLU A 65 4.20 2.96 10.21
CA GLU A 65 4.34 2.55 11.61
C GLU A 65 3.49 1.32 11.94
N PHE A 66 2.28 1.20 11.38
CA PHE A 66 1.43 0.02 11.55
C PHE A 66 2.10 -1.23 10.99
N VAL A 67 2.65 -1.16 9.78
CA VAL A 67 3.32 -2.28 9.11
C VAL A 67 4.63 -2.69 9.80
N GLU A 68 5.37 -1.74 10.36
CA GLU A 68 6.56 -2.00 11.16
C GLU A 68 6.23 -2.66 12.51
N ASN A 69 5.13 -2.26 13.16
CA ASN A 69 4.75 -2.77 14.47
C ASN A 69 3.90 -4.05 14.46
N ASN A 70 3.32 -4.42 13.32
CA ASN A 70 2.37 -5.54 13.22
C ASN A 70 2.78 -6.53 12.11
N GLU A 71 3.84 -7.31 12.36
CA GLU A 71 4.41 -8.24 11.37
C GLU A 71 3.62 -9.56 11.22
N ASP A 72 2.76 -9.88 12.18
CA ASP A 72 1.95 -11.11 12.27
C ASP A 72 0.44 -10.88 12.07
N LEU A 73 0.10 -9.99 11.14
CA LEU A 73 -1.28 -9.81 10.68
C LEU A 73 -1.64 -10.75 9.53
N GLU A 74 -2.93 -10.93 9.29
CA GLU A 74 -3.39 -11.67 8.12
C GLU A 74 -3.27 -10.81 6.86
N LYS A 75 -3.32 -11.46 5.70
CA LYS A 75 -3.23 -10.78 4.40
C LYS A 75 -4.31 -9.69 4.27
N GLU A 76 -5.52 -9.99 4.72
CA GLU A 76 -6.69 -9.14 4.64
C GLU A 76 -6.51 -7.82 5.39
N ASP A 77 -5.78 -7.81 6.51
CA ASP A 77 -5.52 -6.60 7.30
C ASP A 77 -4.67 -5.59 6.49
N TYR A 78 -3.66 -6.09 5.76
CA TYR A 78 -2.84 -5.26 4.89
C TYR A 78 -3.63 -4.74 3.69
N GLU A 79 -4.47 -5.58 3.06
CA GLU A 79 -5.34 -5.17 1.95
C GLU A 79 -6.37 -4.11 2.39
N GLU A 80 -6.89 -4.19 3.61
CA GLU A 80 -7.80 -3.18 4.15
C GLU A 80 -7.10 -1.83 4.32
N LYS A 81 -5.89 -1.81 4.88
CA LYS A 81 -5.09 -0.57 5.01
C LYS A 81 -4.69 0.01 3.66
N GLU A 82 -4.40 -0.84 2.69
CA GLU A 82 -4.13 -0.42 1.32
C GLU A 82 -5.35 0.26 0.71
N LYS A 83 -6.54 -0.31 0.90
CA LYS A 83 -7.80 0.26 0.42
C LYS A 83 -8.11 1.60 1.09
N GLU A 84 -7.89 1.72 2.40
CA GLU A 84 -8.02 3.00 3.12
C GLU A 84 -7.13 4.08 2.49
N LEU A 85 -5.86 3.75 2.24
CA LEU A 85 -4.91 4.69 1.64
C LEU A 85 -5.32 5.06 0.22
N LYS A 86 -5.68 4.06 -0.62
CA LYS A 86 -6.17 4.25 -1.99
C LYS A 86 -7.39 5.18 -2.03
N ASN A 87 -8.34 5.01 -1.11
CA ASN A 87 -9.55 5.86 -1.07
C ASN A 87 -9.22 7.33 -0.79
N MET A 88 -8.19 7.60 0.02
CA MET A 88 -7.75 8.97 0.32
C MET A 88 -6.89 9.55 -0.80
N SER A 89 -6.01 8.74 -1.39
CA SER A 89 -5.02 9.18 -2.36
C SER A 89 -5.59 9.31 -3.77
N ASN A 90 -6.47 8.40 -4.21
CA ASN A 90 -7.07 8.38 -5.56
C ASN A 90 -7.70 9.72 -6.00
N PRO A 91 -8.52 10.41 -5.19
CA PRO A 91 -9.08 11.70 -5.62
C PRO A 91 -8.00 12.77 -5.79
N ILE A 92 -6.97 12.79 -4.93
CA ILE A 92 -5.87 13.76 -4.97
C ILE A 92 -4.99 13.49 -6.19
N ILE A 93 -4.59 12.23 -6.38
CA ILE A 93 -3.85 11.75 -7.54
C ILE A 93 -4.59 12.08 -8.84
N SER A 94 -5.89 11.82 -8.90
CA SER A 94 -6.71 12.12 -10.09
C SER A 94 -6.73 13.62 -10.40
N LYS A 95 -6.84 14.48 -9.39
CA LYS A 95 -6.72 15.94 -9.57
C LYS A 95 -5.35 16.35 -10.10
N ILE A 96 -4.28 15.71 -9.64
CA ILE A 96 -2.91 15.96 -10.10
C ILE A 96 -2.78 15.59 -11.59
N TYR A 97 -3.22 14.38 -11.97
CA TYR A 97 -3.21 13.92 -13.36
C TYR A 97 -3.97 14.83 -14.32
N GLN A 98 -5.18 15.25 -13.94
CA GLN A 98 -5.98 16.17 -14.77
C GLN A 98 -5.30 17.51 -15.01
N GLN A 99 -4.39 17.91 -14.13
CA GLN A 99 -3.61 19.13 -14.28
C GLN A 99 -2.36 18.96 -15.17
N GLY A 100 -2.21 17.82 -15.86
CA GLY A 100 -1.21 17.60 -16.91
C GLY A 100 0.21 17.38 -16.38
N THR A 101 0.36 17.03 -15.10
CA THR A 101 1.67 16.73 -14.52
C THR A 101 2.07 15.31 -14.94
N GLY A 102 3.23 15.14 -15.57
CA GLY A 102 3.75 13.86 -16.09
C GLY A 102 4.11 12.81 -15.02
N VAL A 103 3.28 12.68 -13.99
CA VAL A 103 3.23 11.51 -13.11
C VAL A 103 2.80 10.33 -13.99
N ASP A 104 3.35 9.15 -13.77
CA ASP A 104 3.00 7.95 -14.55
C ASP A 104 1.86 7.21 -13.84
N PRO A 105 0.69 6.99 -14.48
CA PRO A 105 -0.45 6.23 -13.92
C PRO A 105 -0.08 4.85 -13.37
N SER A 106 0.95 4.22 -13.92
CA SER A 106 1.42 2.90 -13.46
C SER A 106 2.01 2.92 -12.06
N MET A 107 2.46 4.08 -11.55
CA MET A 107 3.01 4.21 -10.19
C MET A 107 1.98 3.94 -9.10
N PHE A 108 0.68 4.00 -9.43
CA PHE A 108 -0.43 3.77 -8.50
C PHE A 108 -1.31 2.58 -8.88
N SER A 109 -0.96 1.89 -9.97
CA SER A 109 -1.66 0.70 -10.46
C SER A 109 -0.91 -0.55 -10.01
N GLN A 110 -0.99 -0.87 -8.71
CA GLN A 110 -0.74 -2.22 -8.21
C GLN A 110 -2.06 -2.80 -7.70
#